data_AF-A0A154P1X5-F1
#
_entry.id   AF-A0A154P1X5-F1
#
_cell.length_a   1.000
_cell.length_b   1.000
_cell.length_c   1.000
_cell.angle_alpha   90.00
_cell.angle_beta   90.00
_cell.angle_gamma   90.00
#
_symmetry.space_group_name_H-M   'P 1'
#
loop_
_entity.id
_entity.type
_entity.pdbx_description
1 polymer ?
#
loop_
_entity_poly.entity_id
_entity_poly.type
_entity_poly.pdbx_seq_one_letter_code
_entity_poly.pdbx_strand_id
1 'polypeptide(L)'
;NIDPELERLRKEVDGPPNLDTAALNIKRTTSRIHASFLFEHIGRPTLQKLCLILSSTATGKTYDGWQEFASYMGLTMEQMRCIDYDFKGLQDPTYYVLLAYVQHVDATIDKILTALQKMHRYDVINQIKGNISDLVHAIQQETPITESTILRSTSVPRAPLILTPLEHVQSVQIKTCDSKNISQDNLQKTKKTYGCIVMLTFAEDGLKTAQYVAKTFRSKQPRIGVLILQEQENHVYSKAEEFIDDCFSQVNFIIPILTQGYLERIHNPKKVYSEDQNKLDTKYIKYISSLMKYEYVRNQCINSRVRCIVPDKEVNTVVKANLHPTFQAWFRESGIDTFINILLQRYS
;
A
#
# COMPACT_ATOMS: atom_id res chain seq x y z
N ASN A 1 61.00 6.63 11.25
CA ASN A 1 60.79 5.37 11.98
C ASN A 1 59.31 5.18 12.21
N ILE A 2 58.69 4.39 11.35
CA ILE A 2 57.32 3.90 11.57
C ILE A 2 57.44 2.80 12.61
N ASP A 3 56.62 2.88 13.66
CA ASP A 3 56.63 1.94 14.77
C ASP A 3 56.26 0.53 14.27
N PRO A 4 57.16 -0.47 14.42
CA PRO A 4 56.93 -1.82 13.92
C PRO A 4 55.75 -2.54 14.60
N GLU A 5 55.36 -2.11 15.80
CA GLU A 5 54.20 -2.66 16.51
C GLU A 5 52.89 -2.18 15.88
N LEU A 6 52.84 -0.91 15.48
CA LEU A 6 51.72 -0.29 14.75
C LEU A 6 51.50 -0.93 13.37
N GLU A 7 52.58 -1.31 12.69
CA GLU A 7 52.50 -1.94 11.36
C GLU A 7 52.11 -3.42 11.45
N ARG A 8 52.40 -4.08 12.58
CA ARG A 8 51.90 -5.43 12.87
C ARG A 8 50.41 -5.42 13.19
N LEU A 9 49.95 -4.48 14.02
CA LEU A 9 48.53 -4.29 14.32
C LEU A 9 47.70 -3.94 13.07
N ARG A 10 48.26 -3.17 12.12
CA ARG A 10 47.63 -2.90 10.81
C ARG A 10 47.46 -4.13 9.91
N LYS A 11 48.31 -5.15 10.07
CA LYS A 11 48.20 -6.42 9.33
C LYS A 11 47.29 -7.44 10.01
N GLU A 12 47.06 -7.32 11.32
CA GLU A 12 46.18 -8.18 12.11
C GLU A 12 44.71 -7.71 12.10
N VAL A 13 44.46 -6.45 11.74
CA VAL A 13 43.09 -5.93 11.56
C VAL A 13 42.69 -6.09 10.10
N ASP A 14 41.69 -6.94 9.84
CA ASP A 14 40.98 -6.95 8.55
C ASP A 14 40.51 -5.52 8.27
N GLY A 15 41.06 -4.91 7.22
CA GLY A 15 40.66 -3.59 6.78
C GLY A 15 39.14 -3.54 6.54
N PRO A 16 38.50 -2.37 6.65
CA PRO A 16 37.08 -2.24 6.37
C PRO A 16 36.79 -2.86 4.99
N PRO A 17 35.71 -3.63 4.84
CA PRO A 17 35.42 -4.33 3.60
C PRO A 17 35.44 -3.34 2.45
N ASN A 18 36.20 -3.65 1.40
CA ASN A 18 36.33 -2.80 0.23
C ASN A 18 34.91 -2.53 -0.33
N LEU A 19 34.48 -1.27 -0.26
CA LEU A 19 33.14 -0.82 -0.65
C LEU A 19 32.83 -1.17 -2.11
N ASP A 20 33.84 -1.16 -2.97
CA ASP A 20 33.70 -1.53 -4.39
C ASP A 20 33.43 -3.02 -4.55
N THR A 21 34.09 -3.87 -3.76
CA THR A 21 33.85 -5.32 -3.74
C THR A 21 32.46 -5.66 -3.20
N ALA A 22 32.01 -4.97 -2.15
CA ALA A 22 30.67 -5.17 -1.59
C ALA A 22 29.58 -4.74 -2.58
N ALA A 23 29.73 -3.60 -3.25
CA ALA A 23 28.81 -3.12 -4.27
C ALA A 23 28.75 -4.06 -5.49
N LEU A 24 29.90 -4.56 -5.95
CA LEU A 24 29.98 -5.55 -7.03
C LEU A 24 29.30 -6.87 -6.65
N ASN A 25 29.48 -7.33 -5.42
CA ASN A 25 28.84 -8.55 -4.93
C ASN A 25 27.31 -8.41 -4.82
N ILE A 26 26.81 -7.27 -4.33
CA ILE A 26 25.38 -6.99 -4.29
C ILE A 26 24.81 -6.96 -5.70
N LYS A 27 25.46 -6.27 -6.64
CA LYS A 27 25.02 -6.20 -8.04
C LYS A 27 24.99 -7.59 -8.69
N ARG A 28 26.05 -8.38 -8.51
CA ARG A 28 26.14 -9.75 -9.05
C ARG A 28 25.08 -10.68 -8.45
N THR A 29 24.76 -10.53 -7.18
CA THR A 29 23.77 -11.40 -6.53
C THR A 29 22.35 -10.98 -6.91
N THR A 30 22.07 -9.68 -6.93
CA THR A 30 20.77 -9.14 -7.30
C THR A 30 20.45 -9.29 -8.79
N SER A 31 21.46 -9.45 -9.66
CA SER A 31 21.25 -9.73 -11.10
C SER A 31 20.73 -11.13 -11.39
N ARG A 32 20.64 -11.96 -10.35
CA ARG A 32 20.20 -13.34 -10.43
C ARG A 32 18.91 -13.57 -9.66
N ILE A 33 18.34 -12.53 -9.08
CA ILE A 33 17.10 -12.57 -8.31
C ILE A 33 16.05 -11.82 -9.10
N HIS A 34 15.00 -12.53 -9.51
CA HIS A 34 13.86 -11.92 -10.16
C HIS A 34 13.14 -10.96 -9.20
N ALA A 35 12.72 -9.80 -9.69
CA ALA A 35 12.12 -8.75 -8.89
C ALA A 35 10.72 -9.11 -8.37
N SER A 36 10.12 -10.23 -8.81
CA SER A 36 8.87 -10.74 -8.23
C SER A 36 9.00 -11.08 -6.73
N PHE A 37 10.20 -11.40 -6.25
CA PHE A 37 10.46 -11.57 -4.81
C PHE A 37 10.11 -10.33 -3.97
N LEU A 38 10.10 -9.13 -4.57
CA LEU A 38 9.65 -7.89 -3.90
C LEU A 38 8.18 -7.95 -3.46
N PHE A 39 7.36 -8.80 -4.10
CA PHE A 39 5.93 -8.94 -3.82
C PHE A 39 5.63 -10.08 -2.84
N GLU A 40 6.62 -10.90 -2.49
CA GLU A 40 6.51 -11.89 -1.42
C GLU A 40 6.73 -11.25 -0.04
N HIS A 41 6.43 -12.00 1.02
CA HIS A 41 6.60 -11.53 2.40
C HIS A 41 8.03 -11.01 2.67
N ILE A 42 9.03 -11.74 2.18
CA ILE A 42 10.45 -11.42 2.39
C ILE A 42 10.90 -10.12 1.70
N GLY A 43 10.35 -9.80 0.52
CA GLY A 43 10.74 -8.62 -0.25
C GLY A 43 9.85 -7.40 -0.01
N ARG A 44 8.73 -7.57 0.69
CA ARG A 44 7.77 -6.50 0.98
C ARG A 44 8.40 -5.27 1.64
N PRO A 45 9.33 -5.35 2.61
CA PRO A 45 9.97 -4.17 3.19
C PRO A 45 10.73 -3.33 2.15
N THR A 46 11.41 -3.98 1.19
CA THR A 46 12.09 -3.29 0.08
C THR A 46 11.09 -2.60 -0.84
N LEU A 47 10.02 -3.30 -1.24
CA LEU A 47 8.94 -2.76 -2.07
C LEU A 47 8.30 -1.52 -1.43
N GLN A 48 7.97 -1.62 -0.14
CA GLN A 48 7.36 -0.52 0.62
C GLN A 48 8.27 0.71 0.67
N LYS A 49 9.57 0.50 0.88
CA LYS A 49 10.54 1.60 0.96
C LYS A 49 10.74 2.29 -0.39
N LEU A 50 10.75 1.52 -1.48
CA LEU A 50 10.77 2.07 -2.85
C LEU A 50 9.55 2.94 -3.11
N CYS A 51 8.35 2.43 -2.83
CA CYS A 51 7.10 3.17 -2.98
C CYS A 51 7.11 4.49 -2.19
N LEU A 52 7.48 4.41 -0.91
CA LEU A 52 7.55 5.57 -0.04
C LEU A 52 8.42 6.68 -0.62
N ILE A 53 9.65 6.36 -1.04
CA ILE A 53 10.62 7.40 -1.41
C ILE A 53 10.37 7.94 -2.82
N LEU A 54 10.04 7.07 -3.78
CA LEU A 54 9.89 7.48 -5.18
C LEU A 54 8.56 8.21 -5.41
N SER A 55 7.47 7.77 -4.76
CA SER A 55 6.16 8.41 -4.92
C SER A 55 5.97 9.67 -4.06
N SER A 56 6.76 9.86 -2.99
CA SER A 56 6.77 11.11 -2.22
C SER A 56 7.66 12.21 -2.81
N THR A 57 8.44 11.90 -3.85
CA THR A 57 9.26 12.89 -4.56
C THR A 57 8.34 13.77 -5.42
N ALA A 58 8.25 15.07 -5.10
CA ALA A 58 7.36 16.00 -5.79
C ALA A 58 7.80 16.19 -7.25
N THR A 59 6.88 15.96 -8.20
CA THR A 59 7.09 16.23 -9.63
C THR A 59 7.42 17.71 -9.86
N GLY A 60 8.55 17.99 -10.52
CA GLY A 60 8.95 19.34 -10.94
C GLY A 60 9.99 20.05 -10.06
N LYS A 61 10.60 19.37 -9.08
CA LYS A 61 11.82 19.85 -8.40
C LYS A 61 13.05 19.05 -8.86
N THR A 62 14.22 19.43 -8.36
CA THR A 62 15.58 18.91 -8.62
C THR A 62 15.78 17.39 -8.55
N TYR A 63 14.74 16.60 -8.27
CA TYR A 63 14.82 15.16 -8.09
C TYR A 63 13.74 14.43 -8.89
N ASP A 64 14.18 13.35 -9.53
CA ASP A 64 13.41 12.50 -10.41
C ASP A 64 12.47 11.60 -9.59
N GLY A 65 11.17 11.67 -9.89
CA GLY A 65 10.09 10.97 -9.18
C GLY A 65 9.73 9.61 -9.80
N TRP A 66 8.57 9.07 -9.42
CA TRP A 66 8.12 7.77 -9.90
C TRP A 66 7.93 7.68 -11.43
N GLN A 67 7.55 8.79 -12.10
CA GLN A 67 7.39 8.78 -13.57
C GLN A 67 8.72 8.55 -14.29
N GLU A 68 9.78 9.19 -13.83
CA GLU A 68 11.10 9.00 -14.43
C GLU A 68 11.65 7.61 -14.12
N PHE A 69 11.44 7.13 -12.89
CA PHE A 69 11.70 5.74 -12.55
C PHE A 69 10.96 4.79 -13.51
N ALA A 70 9.67 5.02 -13.76
CA ALA A 70 8.87 4.22 -14.70
C ALA A 70 9.47 4.19 -16.11
N SER A 71 9.93 5.35 -16.60
CA SER A 71 10.62 5.45 -17.90
C SER A 71 11.90 4.59 -17.92
N TYR A 72 12.75 4.67 -16.88
CA TYR A 72 13.95 3.83 -16.78
C TYR A 72 13.65 2.34 -16.63
N MET A 73 12.49 2.00 -16.06
CA MET A 73 11.99 0.63 -15.97
C MET A 73 11.31 0.13 -17.26
N GLY A 74 11.23 0.98 -18.30
CA GLY A 74 10.75 0.59 -19.63
C GLY A 74 9.24 0.72 -19.85
N LEU A 75 8.53 1.45 -18.98
CA LEU A 75 7.09 1.69 -19.18
C LEU A 75 6.87 2.73 -20.28
N THR A 76 5.81 2.50 -21.08
CA THR A 76 5.35 3.43 -22.11
C THR A 76 4.65 4.65 -21.52
N MET A 77 4.53 5.73 -22.30
CA MET A 77 3.78 6.93 -21.89
C MET A 77 2.32 6.62 -21.58
N GLU A 78 1.71 5.70 -22.33
CA GLU A 78 0.33 5.24 -22.15
C GLU A 78 0.16 4.50 -20.82
N GLN A 79 1.11 3.61 -20.48
CA GLN A 79 1.14 2.92 -19.20
C GLN A 79 1.31 3.88 -18.03
N MET A 80 2.23 4.83 -18.13
CA MET A 80 2.43 5.85 -17.09
C MET A 80 1.18 6.73 -16.90
N ARG A 81 0.50 7.12 -17.99
CA ARG A 81 -0.78 7.84 -17.90
C ARG A 81 -1.87 6.99 -17.24
N CYS A 82 -1.96 5.71 -17.58
CA CYS A 82 -2.92 4.81 -16.95
C CYS A 82 -2.68 4.70 -15.43
N ILE A 83 -1.41 4.63 -15.00
CA ILE A 83 -1.05 4.66 -13.58
C ILE A 83 -1.47 5.99 -12.92
N ASP A 84 -1.22 7.14 -13.57
CA ASP A 84 -1.48 8.46 -13.00
C ASP A 84 -2.97 8.84 -12.96
N TYR A 85 -3.76 8.36 -13.92
CA TYR A 85 -5.17 8.73 -14.06
C TYR A 85 -6.15 7.62 -13.68
N ASP A 86 -5.96 6.40 -14.20
CA ASP A 86 -6.94 5.32 -14.07
C ASP A 86 -6.72 4.47 -12.81
N PHE A 87 -5.46 4.29 -12.38
CA PHE A 87 -5.11 3.54 -11.18
C PHE A 87 -4.83 4.41 -9.96
N LYS A 88 -5.05 5.72 -10.09
CA LYS A 88 -4.82 6.69 -9.03
C LYS A 88 -5.58 6.31 -7.76
N GLY A 89 -4.85 6.18 -6.65
CA GLY A 89 -5.43 5.92 -5.32
C GLY A 89 -5.80 4.46 -5.04
N LEU A 90 -5.68 3.54 -5.99
CA LEU A 90 -5.88 2.10 -5.73
C LEU A 90 -4.70 1.49 -4.98
N GLN A 91 -3.49 1.80 -5.47
CA GLN A 91 -2.18 1.52 -4.87
C GLN A 91 -1.22 2.68 -5.17
N ASP A 92 -0.01 2.59 -4.64
CA ASP A 92 1.07 3.53 -4.90
C ASP A 92 1.51 3.51 -6.39
N PRO A 93 1.80 4.65 -7.04
CA PRO A 93 2.25 4.65 -8.44
C PRO A 93 3.51 3.82 -8.69
N THR A 94 4.51 3.91 -7.80
CA THR A 94 5.74 3.10 -7.87
C THR A 94 5.44 1.60 -7.71
N TYR A 95 4.41 1.24 -6.94
CA TYR A 95 3.96 -0.15 -6.85
C TYR A 95 3.50 -0.66 -8.23
N TYR A 96 2.74 0.14 -8.99
CA TYR A 96 2.31 -0.25 -10.33
C TYR A 96 3.46 -0.30 -11.34
N VAL A 97 4.45 0.59 -11.22
CA VAL A 97 5.68 0.53 -12.02
C VAL A 97 6.40 -0.80 -11.81
N LEU A 98 6.62 -1.17 -10.55
CA LEU A 98 7.28 -2.42 -10.20
C LEU A 98 6.42 -3.63 -10.58
N LEU A 99 5.09 -3.53 -10.48
CA LEU A 99 4.16 -4.59 -10.87
C LEU A 99 4.21 -4.84 -12.38
N ALA A 100 4.26 -3.79 -13.20
CA ALA A 100 4.45 -3.88 -14.64
C ALA A 100 5.83 -4.47 -14.99
N TYR A 101 6.87 -4.00 -14.30
CA TYR A 101 8.24 -4.45 -14.52
C TYR A 101 8.43 -5.95 -14.24
N VAL A 102 7.89 -6.49 -13.14
CA VAL A 102 8.06 -7.92 -12.81
C VAL A 102 7.37 -8.86 -13.79
N GLN A 103 6.58 -8.36 -14.74
CA GLN A 103 6.03 -9.20 -15.80
C GLN A 103 7.08 -9.62 -16.83
N HIS A 104 8.21 -8.91 -16.94
CA HIS A 104 9.28 -9.27 -17.87
C HIS A 104 10.08 -10.48 -17.37
N VAL A 105 10.43 -11.37 -18.29
CA VAL A 105 11.14 -12.62 -17.99
C VAL A 105 12.51 -12.37 -17.35
N ASP A 106 13.16 -11.27 -17.68
CA ASP A 106 14.49 -10.89 -17.21
C ASP A 106 14.43 -9.74 -16.18
N ALA A 107 13.28 -9.54 -15.51
CA ALA A 107 13.09 -8.50 -14.51
C ALA A 107 13.85 -8.83 -13.23
N THR A 108 15.09 -8.36 -13.09
CA THR A 108 15.97 -8.62 -11.93
C THR A 108 16.06 -7.41 -10.99
N ILE A 109 16.48 -7.64 -9.74
CA ILE A 109 16.62 -6.57 -8.73
C ILE A 109 17.77 -5.61 -9.08
N ASP A 110 18.87 -6.09 -9.66
CA ASP A 110 20.00 -5.22 -10.05
C ASP A 110 19.62 -4.16 -11.09
N LYS A 111 18.65 -4.44 -11.96
CA LYS A 111 18.13 -3.50 -12.95
C LYS A 111 17.33 -2.39 -12.29
N ILE A 112 16.61 -2.66 -11.19
CA ILE A 112 16.00 -1.62 -10.35
C ILE A 112 17.09 -0.73 -9.75
N LEU A 113 18.15 -1.32 -9.20
CA LEU A 113 19.28 -0.56 -8.67
C LEU A 113 19.98 0.27 -9.75
N THR A 114 20.13 -0.29 -10.96
CA THR A 114 20.73 0.38 -12.10
C THR A 114 19.87 1.56 -12.58
N ALA A 115 18.54 1.41 -12.57
CA ALA A 115 17.62 2.51 -12.86
C ALA A 115 17.78 3.65 -11.85
N LEU A 116 17.82 3.34 -10.54
CA LEU A 116 18.04 4.33 -9.49
C LEU A 116 19.41 5.02 -9.61
N GLN A 117 20.46 4.30 -10.03
CA GLN A 117 21.78 4.89 -10.29
C GLN A 117 21.74 5.87 -11.48
N LYS A 118 21.02 5.52 -12.55
CA LYS A 118 20.83 6.39 -13.72
C LYS A 118 20.06 7.66 -13.38
N MET A 119 19.07 7.56 -12.48
CA MET A 119 18.36 8.72 -11.90
C MET A 119 19.17 9.48 -10.84
N HIS A 120 20.41 9.07 -10.55
CA HIS A 120 21.24 9.62 -9.48
C HIS A 120 20.58 9.62 -8.09
N ARG A 121 19.63 8.70 -7.85
CA ARG A 121 18.90 8.52 -6.59
C ARG A 121 19.65 7.63 -5.61
N TYR A 122 20.89 8.00 -5.30
CA TYR A 122 21.74 7.28 -4.34
C TYR A 122 21.17 7.28 -2.91
N ASP A 123 20.33 8.26 -2.59
CA ASP A 123 19.57 8.33 -1.34
C ASP A 123 18.62 7.14 -1.19
N VAL A 124 17.94 6.74 -2.27
CA VAL A 124 17.03 5.58 -2.30
C VAL A 124 17.84 4.31 -2.09
N ILE A 125 18.93 4.15 -2.86
CA ILE A 125 19.82 2.99 -2.78
C ILE A 125 20.34 2.80 -1.35
N ASN A 126 20.80 3.88 -0.72
CA ASN A 126 21.31 3.84 0.64
C ASN A 126 20.25 3.45 1.68
N GLN A 127 18.98 3.80 1.46
CA GLN A 127 17.89 3.46 2.36
C GLN A 127 17.38 2.03 2.20
N ILE A 128 17.48 1.44 1.00
CA ILE A 128 16.99 0.08 0.74
C ILE A 128 18.07 -1.00 0.87
N LYS A 129 19.37 -0.62 0.94
CA LYS A 129 20.48 -1.58 0.93
C LYS A 129 20.39 -2.66 2.02
N GLY A 130 19.94 -2.31 3.24
CA GLY A 130 19.77 -3.26 4.33
C GLY A 130 18.72 -4.31 4.00
N ASN A 131 17.53 -3.86 3.60
CA ASN A 131 16.43 -4.74 3.21
C ASN A 131 16.78 -5.63 2.02
N ILE A 132 17.57 -5.13 1.07
CA ILE A 132 18.06 -5.95 -0.06
C ILE A 132 19.05 -7.01 0.42
N SER A 133 19.98 -6.68 1.31
CA SER A 133 20.90 -7.66 1.90
C SER A 133 20.14 -8.75 2.65
N ASP A 134 19.14 -8.38 3.45
CA ASP A 134 18.30 -9.32 4.19
C ASP A 134 17.52 -10.24 3.25
N LEU A 135 16.95 -9.67 2.17
CA LEU A 135 16.26 -10.42 1.12
C LEU A 135 17.19 -11.43 0.43
N VAL A 136 18.38 -10.98 0.03
CA VAL A 136 19.39 -11.83 -0.61
C VAL A 136 19.77 -13.00 0.31
N HIS A 137 20.01 -12.71 1.59
CA HIS A 137 20.37 -13.72 2.57
C HIS A 137 19.25 -14.74 2.79
N ALA A 138 17.99 -14.29 2.90
CA ALA A 138 16.84 -15.19 3.04
C ALA A 138 16.69 -16.14 1.84
N ILE A 139 16.81 -15.61 0.61
CA ILE A 139 16.71 -16.41 -0.62
C ILE A 139 17.86 -17.44 -0.70
N GLN A 140 19.06 -17.06 -0.27
CA GLN A 140 20.23 -17.95 -0.25
C GLN A 140 20.08 -19.14 0.71
N GLN A 141 19.36 -18.97 1.82
CA GLN A 141 19.09 -20.06 2.75
C GLN A 141 18.09 -21.07 2.19
N GLU A 142 17.14 -20.62 1.38
CA GLU A 142 16.07 -21.47 0.84
C GLU A 142 16.47 -22.17 -0.47
N THR A 143 17.42 -21.63 -1.24
CA THR A 143 17.81 -22.22 -2.53
C THR A 143 19.31 -22.03 -2.80
N PRO A 144 20.10 -23.11 -2.90
CA PRO A 144 21.50 -23.03 -3.29
C PRO A 144 21.63 -22.43 -4.69
N ILE A 145 22.35 -21.32 -4.80
CA ILE A 145 22.51 -20.55 -6.02
C ILE A 145 23.28 -21.38 -7.08
N THR A 146 22.62 -21.88 -8.13
CA THR A 146 23.28 -22.52 -9.28
C THR A 146 23.62 -21.47 -10.35
N GLU A 147 24.90 -21.32 -10.71
CA GLU A 147 25.50 -20.15 -11.41
C GLU A 147 24.79 -19.60 -12.66
N SER A 148 23.94 -20.35 -13.35
CA SER A 148 23.43 -20.01 -14.68
C SER A 148 21.98 -19.54 -14.77
N THR A 149 21.17 -19.60 -13.71
CA THR A 149 19.72 -19.29 -13.78
C THR A 149 19.28 -18.15 -12.85
N ILE A 150 18.36 -17.31 -13.34
CA ILE A 150 17.65 -16.30 -12.54
C ILE A 150 16.67 -17.04 -11.61
N LEU A 151 16.82 -16.83 -10.30
CA LEU A 151 15.91 -17.31 -9.28
C LEU A 151 14.58 -16.59 -9.39
N ARG A 152 13.49 -17.34 -9.36
CA ARG A 152 12.12 -16.83 -9.45
C ARG A 152 11.32 -17.24 -8.23
N SER A 153 10.41 -16.36 -7.83
CA SER A 153 9.38 -16.68 -6.84
C SER A 153 8.46 -17.80 -7.34
N THR A 154 7.76 -18.43 -6.39
CA THR A 154 6.75 -19.46 -6.68
C THR A 154 5.60 -18.94 -7.55
N SER A 155 5.30 -17.64 -7.46
CA SER A 155 4.33 -16.97 -8.30
C SER A 155 4.78 -15.55 -8.63
N VAL A 156 4.51 -15.11 -9.87
CA VAL A 156 4.65 -13.70 -10.27
C VAL A 156 3.26 -13.07 -10.14
N PRO A 157 3.12 -11.94 -9.42
CA PRO A 157 1.82 -11.27 -9.29
C PRO A 157 1.35 -10.81 -10.66
N ARG A 158 0.06 -10.99 -10.97
CA ARG A 158 -0.50 -10.60 -12.27
C ARG A 158 -0.76 -9.09 -12.32
N ALA A 159 -0.30 -8.45 -13.39
CA ALA A 159 -0.64 -7.07 -13.69
C ALA A 159 -1.92 -6.98 -14.57
N PRO A 160 -2.66 -5.86 -14.51
CA PRO A 160 -3.68 -5.54 -15.52
C PRO A 160 -3.10 -5.60 -16.94
N LEU A 161 -3.90 -5.98 -17.94
CA LEU A 161 -3.42 -6.18 -19.32
C LEU A 161 -2.70 -4.97 -19.92
N ILE A 162 -3.13 -3.75 -19.57
CA ILE A 162 -2.48 -2.52 -20.03
C ILE A 162 -1.04 -2.37 -19.48
N LEU A 163 -0.74 -2.98 -18.34
CA LEU A 163 0.57 -3.01 -17.70
C LEU A 163 1.39 -4.26 -18.01
N THR A 164 0.85 -5.21 -18.79
CA THR A 164 1.61 -6.38 -19.25
C THR A 164 2.36 -6.09 -20.55
N PRO A 165 3.60 -6.58 -20.73
CA PRO A 165 4.36 -6.43 -21.97
C PRO A 165 3.61 -7.04 -23.16
N LEU A 166 3.62 -6.34 -24.31
CA LEU A 166 2.94 -6.77 -25.54
C LEU A 166 3.44 -8.11 -26.11
N GLU A 167 4.62 -8.57 -25.68
CA GLU A 167 5.25 -9.80 -26.13
C GLU A 167 4.61 -11.08 -25.57
N HIS A 168 3.64 -10.97 -24.65
CA HIS A 168 3.05 -12.13 -23.96
C HIS A 168 1.54 -12.26 -24.14
N VAL A 169 1.10 -12.45 -25.39
CA VAL A 169 -0.21 -13.04 -25.68
C VAL A 169 0.02 -14.48 -26.15
N GLN A 170 0.28 -15.41 -25.22
CA GLN A 170 0.08 -16.83 -25.49
C GLN A 170 -0.28 -17.63 -24.22
N SER A 171 -1.44 -18.27 -24.32
CA SER A 171 -2.02 -19.34 -23.50
C SER A 171 -2.31 -19.07 -22.02
N VAL A 172 -3.56 -18.70 -21.76
CA VAL A 172 -4.27 -19.01 -20.51
C VAL A 172 -4.32 -20.53 -20.34
N GLN A 173 -3.59 -21.07 -19.37
CA GLN A 173 -3.95 -22.33 -18.72
C GLN A 173 -4.29 -22.04 -17.26
N ILE A 174 -5.58 -22.06 -16.97
CA ILE A 174 -6.14 -22.12 -15.63
C ILE A 174 -5.77 -23.51 -15.09
N LYS A 175 -4.80 -23.56 -14.17
CA LYS A 175 -4.62 -24.69 -13.26
C LYS A 175 -4.85 -24.19 -11.84
N THR A 176 -6.04 -24.48 -11.34
CA THR A 176 -6.39 -24.51 -9.93
C THR A 176 -5.51 -25.54 -9.23
N CYS A 177 -4.87 -25.16 -8.13
CA CYS A 177 -4.29 -26.11 -7.19
C CYS A 177 -4.64 -25.67 -5.77
N ASP A 178 -5.38 -26.55 -5.11
CA ASP A 178 -5.68 -26.56 -3.68
C ASP A 178 -4.40 -26.51 -2.84
N SER A 179 -4.47 -25.86 -1.68
CA SER A 179 -3.61 -26.24 -0.55
C SER A 179 -4.39 -26.16 0.76
N LYS A 180 -4.44 -27.32 1.43
CA LYS A 180 -5.08 -27.57 2.72
C LYS A 180 -4.27 -26.96 3.88
N ASN A 181 -5.01 -26.35 4.80
CA ASN A 181 -4.90 -26.24 6.28
C ASN A 181 -3.54 -26.37 6.98
N ILE A 182 -3.31 -25.49 7.96
CA ILE A 182 -3.14 -25.83 9.39
C ILE A 182 -3.87 -24.78 10.25
N SER A 183 -4.62 -25.27 11.24
CA SER A 183 -5.46 -24.55 12.19
C SER A 183 -4.70 -24.07 13.43
N GLN A 184 -5.19 -23.01 14.09
CA GLN A 184 -5.23 -22.95 15.56
C GLN A 184 -6.50 -22.22 16.04
N ASP A 185 -7.26 -22.92 16.88
CA ASP A 185 -8.53 -22.55 17.49
C ASP A 185 -8.38 -21.55 18.64
N ASN A 186 -9.34 -20.62 18.75
CA ASN A 186 -10.38 -20.56 19.80
C ASN A 186 -10.88 -19.12 20.06
N LEU A 187 -12.10 -18.83 19.60
CA LEU A 187 -13.17 -18.35 20.48
C LEU A 187 -14.53 -18.47 19.74
N GLN A 188 -15.32 -19.47 20.11
CA GLN A 188 -16.68 -19.66 19.63
C GLN A 188 -17.62 -18.62 20.23
N LYS A 189 -18.16 -17.74 19.38
CA LYS A 189 -19.54 -17.22 19.48
C LYS A 189 -20.08 -17.06 18.05
N THR A 190 -21.07 -17.88 17.71
CA THR A 190 -21.96 -17.85 16.52
C THR A 190 -21.86 -16.60 15.63
N LYS A 191 -20.85 -16.54 14.75
CA LYS A 191 -20.65 -15.40 13.83
C LYS A 191 -21.40 -15.63 12.53
N LYS A 192 -22.36 -14.74 12.23
CA LYS A 192 -22.83 -14.50 10.85
C LYS A 192 -21.57 -14.25 10.00
N THR A 193 -21.34 -15.04 8.96
CA THR A 193 -20.17 -14.95 8.09
C THR A 193 -20.28 -13.72 7.20
N TYR A 194 -19.75 -12.59 7.67
CA TYR A 194 -19.56 -11.40 6.84
C TYR A 194 -18.33 -11.60 5.95
N GLY A 195 -18.41 -11.14 4.69
CA GLY A 195 -17.27 -11.16 3.77
C GLY A 195 -16.20 -10.13 4.14
N CYS A 196 -16.62 -9.01 4.72
CA CYS A 196 -15.76 -8.05 5.41
C CYS A 196 -16.60 -7.15 6.32
N ILE A 197 -15.94 -6.40 7.22
CA ILE A 197 -16.55 -5.42 8.12
C ILE A 197 -15.95 -4.05 7.80
N VAL A 198 -16.80 -3.03 7.69
CA VAL A 198 -16.37 -1.66 7.38
C VAL A 198 -16.90 -0.68 8.43
N MET A 199 -16.16 0.38 8.70
CA MET A 199 -16.62 1.52 9.48
C MET A 199 -16.91 2.69 8.55
N LEU A 200 -18.12 3.25 8.59
CA LEU A 200 -18.44 4.48 7.88
C LEU A 200 -18.13 5.68 8.76
N THR A 201 -17.61 6.76 8.16
CA THR A 201 -17.45 8.06 8.83
C THR A 201 -17.91 9.15 7.88
N PHE A 202 -18.82 10.02 8.34
CA PHE A 202 -19.50 10.98 7.48
C PHE A 202 -19.97 12.20 8.27
N ALA A 203 -20.05 13.35 7.59
CA ALA A 203 -20.70 14.55 8.11
C ALA A 203 -22.20 14.54 7.78
N GLU A 204 -22.95 15.50 8.34
CA GLU A 204 -24.40 15.62 8.18
C GLU A 204 -24.84 15.60 6.70
N ASP A 205 -24.12 16.34 5.86
CA ASP A 205 -24.36 16.45 4.42
C ASP A 205 -24.06 15.16 3.64
N GLY A 206 -23.36 14.20 4.25
CA GLY A 206 -23.08 12.85 3.75
C GLY A 206 -24.02 11.76 4.27
N LEU A 207 -24.95 12.09 5.19
CA LEU A 207 -25.81 11.09 5.85
C LEU A 207 -26.62 10.23 4.88
N LYS A 208 -27.23 10.85 3.85
CA LYS A 208 -28.04 10.13 2.85
C LYS A 208 -27.21 9.11 2.08
N THR A 209 -26.00 9.51 1.64
CA THR A 209 -25.07 8.61 0.97
C THR A 209 -24.61 7.50 1.92
N ALA A 210 -24.30 7.80 3.17
CA ALA A 210 -23.91 6.79 4.16
C ALA A 210 -25.00 5.73 4.37
N GLN A 211 -26.27 6.14 4.48
CA GLN A 211 -27.41 5.24 4.60
C GLN A 211 -27.59 4.38 3.34
N TYR A 212 -27.45 4.98 2.16
CA TYR A 212 -27.49 4.26 0.88
C TYR A 212 -26.38 3.20 0.77
N VAL A 213 -25.14 3.59 1.10
CA VAL A 213 -23.97 2.68 1.13
C VAL A 213 -24.20 1.54 2.11
N ALA A 214 -24.62 1.86 3.35
CA ALA A 214 -24.86 0.87 4.39
C ALA A 214 -25.93 -0.14 3.98
N LYS A 215 -27.05 0.32 3.41
CA LYS A 215 -28.12 -0.55 2.90
C LYS A 215 -27.61 -1.46 1.80
N THR A 216 -26.86 -0.91 0.85
CA THR A 216 -26.29 -1.66 -0.27
C THR A 216 -25.34 -2.75 0.24
N PHE A 217 -24.42 -2.41 1.13
CA PHE A 217 -23.42 -3.32 1.70
C PHE A 217 -24.06 -4.47 2.48
N ARG A 218 -25.07 -4.16 3.30
CA ARG A 218 -25.83 -5.14 4.09
C ARG A 218 -26.64 -6.10 3.22
N SER A 219 -26.99 -5.70 1.99
CA SER A 219 -27.80 -6.49 1.06
C SER A 219 -26.99 -7.48 0.19
N LYS A 220 -25.66 -7.35 0.12
CA LYS A 220 -24.81 -8.17 -0.76
C LYS A 220 -24.60 -9.58 -0.21
N GLN A 221 -24.14 -10.48 -1.09
CA GLN A 221 -23.65 -11.80 -0.72
C GLN A 221 -22.22 -12.00 -1.23
N PRO A 222 -21.25 -12.32 -0.36
CA PRO A 222 -21.36 -12.35 1.11
C PRO A 222 -21.71 -10.96 1.70
N ARG A 223 -22.40 -10.94 2.85
CA ARG A 223 -22.84 -9.68 3.48
C ARG A 223 -21.63 -8.89 3.96
N ILE A 224 -21.66 -7.58 3.79
CA ILE A 224 -20.66 -6.69 4.37
C ILE A 224 -21.21 -6.13 5.68
N GLY A 225 -20.49 -6.34 6.78
CA GLY A 225 -20.80 -5.74 8.08
C GLY A 225 -20.51 -4.24 8.02
N VAL A 226 -21.43 -3.41 8.49
CA VAL A 226 -21.30 -1.95 8.45
C VAL A 226 -21.49 -1.38 9.84
N LEU A 227 -20.44 -0.76 10.37
CA LEU A 227 -20.42 -0.04 11.62
C LEU A 227 -20.69 1.45 11.37
N ILE A 228 -21.72 1.97 12.03
CA ILE A 228 -22.09 3.39 12.10
C ILE A 228 -22.17 3.73 13.59
N LEU A 229 -21.53 4.81 14.04
CA LEU A 229 -21.43 5.12 15.48
C LEU A 229 -22.79 5.47 16.07
N GLN A 230 -23.64 6.19 15.34
CA GLN A 230 -24.99 6.50 15.81
C GLN A 230 -25.84 5.24 16.03
N GLU A 231 -25.61 4.16 15.28
CA GLU A 231 -26.30 2.89 15.50
C GLU A 231 -25.81 2.12 16.74
N GLN A 232 -24.69 2.56 17.35
CA GLN A 232 -24.07 1.95 18.53
C GLN A 232 -24.15 2.85 19.77
N GLU A 233 -25.08 3.81 19.78
CA GLU A 233 -25.20 4.89 20.76
C GLU A 233 -25.07 4.43 22.23
N ASN A 234 -25.71 3.32 22.60
CA ASN A 234 -25.67 2.75 23.96
C ASN A 234 -24.26 2.36 24.44
N HIS A 235 -23.36 1.99 23.53
CA HIS A 235 -21.99 1.59 23.85
C HIS A 235 -21.00 2.77 23.82
N VAL A 236 -21.36 3.85 23.13
CA VAL A 236 -20.49 5.02 22.94
C VAL A 236 -20.53 5.98 24.14
N TYR A 237 -21.65 6.08 24.86
CA TYR A 237 -21.81 7.08 25.95
C TYR A 237 -21.02 6.82 27.23
N SER A 238 -20.50 5.61 27.46
CA SER A 238 -19.71 5.31 28.67
C SER A 238 -18.21 5.58 28.49
N LYS A 239 -17.65 5.20 27.33
CA LYS A 239 -16.23 5.33 27.00
C LYS A 239 -16.00 5.45 25.48
N ALA A 240 -16.40 6.58 24.91
CA ALA A 240 -16.47 6.73 23.47
C ALA A 240 -15.15 6.49 22.73
N GLU A 241 -14.03 7.01 23.23
CA GLU A 241 -12.72 6.87 22.57
C GLU A 241 -12.23 5.42 22.59
N GLU A 242 -12.25 4.75 23.76
CA GLU A 242 -11.90 3.33 23.87
C GLU A 242 -12.77 2.45 22.95
N PHE A 243 -14.08 2.72 22.90
CA PHE A 243 -14.99 1.99 22.01
C PHE A 243 -14.67 2.23 20.53
N ILE A 244 -14.35 3.48 20.16
CA ILE A 244 -13.96 3.82 18.78
C ILE A 244 -12.63 3.16 18.43
N ASP A 245 -11.64 3.13 19.33
CA ASP A 245 -10.36 2.44 19.10
C ASP A 245 -10.55 0.93 18.89
N ASP A 246 -11.38 0.29 19.73
CA ASP A 246 -11.73 -1.12 19.60
C ASP A 246 -12.42 -1.40 18.26
N CYS A 247 -13.39 -0.57 17.88
CA CYS A 247 -14.06 -0.67 16.59
C CYS A 247 -13.09 -0.44 15.43
N PHE A 248 -12.27 0.61 15.52
CA PHE A 248 -11.30 1.00 14.51
C PHE A 248 -10.27 -0.09 14.28
N SER A 249 -9.88 -0.85 15.31
CA SER A 249 -8.94 -1.98 15.15
C SER A 249 -9.59 -3.24 14.56
N GLN A 250 -10.89 -3.45 14.80
CA GLN A 250 -11.61 -4.68 14.41
C GLN A 250 -12.19 -4.65 12.99
N VAL A 251 -12.42 -3.48 12.40
CA VAL A 251 -12.94 -3.39 11.02
C VAL A 251 -11.85 -3.70 9.98
N ASN A 252 -12.24 -4.18 8.81
CA ASN A 252 -11.32 -4.40 7.69
C ASN A 252 -10.99 -3.07 6.98
N PHE A 253 -12.01 -2.24 6.74
CA PHE A 253 -11.86 -0.95 6.06
C PHE A 253 -12.54 0.19 6.82
N ILE A 254 -12.00 1.39 6.63
CA ILE A 254 -12.63 2.64 7.04
C ILE A 254 -13.04 3.39 5.78
N ILE A 255 -14.30 3.80 5.71
CA ILE A 255 -14.91 4.42 4.54
C ILE A 255 -15.42 5.82 4.90
N PRO A 256 -14.59 6.84 4.67
CA PRO A 256 -15.03 8.22 4.71
C PRO A 256 -15.98 8.56 3.56
N ILE A 257 -17.11 9.17 3.86
CA ILE A 257 -17.96 9.82 2.86
C ILE A 257 -17.49 11.26 2.71
N LEU A 258 -16.76 11.53 1.62
CA LEU A 258 -16.12 12.82 1.39
C LEU A 258 -17.13 13.81 0.80
N THR A 259 -17.58 14.71 1.65
CA THR A 259 -18.40 15.87 1.33
C THR A 259 -17.66 17.15 1.71
N GLN A 260 -18.15 18.31 1.24
CA GLN A 260 -17.66 19.61 1.72
C GLN A 260 -17.66 19.68 3.26
N GLY A 261 -18.76 19.27 3.92
CA GLY A 261 -18.87 19.28 5.37
C GLY A 261 -17.88 18.34 6.07
N TYR A 262 -17.60 17.17 5.48
CA TYR A 262 -16.58 16.25 6.01
C TYR A 262 -15.18 16.88 5.94
N LEU A 263 -14.84 17.48 4.81
CA LEU A 263 -13.55 18.13 4.60
C LEU A 263 -13.35 19.32 5.55
N GLU A 264 -14.39 20.12 5.77
CA GLU A 264 -14.33 21.22 6.74
C GLU A 264 -14.07 20.72 8.17
N ARG A 265 -14.72 19.62 8.57
CA ARG A 265 -14.58 19.02 9.91
C ARG A 265 -13.17 18.48 10.18
N ILE A 266 -12.50 17.89 9.19
CA ILE A 266 -11.14 17.34 9.37
C ILE A 266 -10.04 18.42 9.35
N HIS A 267 -10.30 19.59 8.74
CA HIS A 267 -9.32 20.67 8.62
C HIS A 267 -9.45 21.72 9.72
N ASN A 268 -10.63 21.90 10.34
CA ASN A 268 -10.87 23.03 11.22
C ASN A 268 -10.89 22.64 12.71
N PRO A 269 -9.84 22.94 13.49
CA PRO A 269 -9.72 22.48 14.87
C PRO A 269 -10.60 23.24 15.87
N LYS A 270 -11.22 24.37 15.48
CA LYS A 270 -11.85 25.33 16.40
C LYS A 270 -13.38 25.28 16.49
N LYS A 271 -14.06 24.53 15.61
CA LYS A 271 -15.53 24.43 15.67
C LYS A 271 -15.94 23.20 16.46
N VAL A 272 -16.02 23.34 17.78
CA VAL A 272 -16.86 22.46 18.60
C VAL A 272 -18.28 22.95 18.35
N TYR A 273 -19.00 22.29 17.44
CA TYR A 273 -20.41 22.62 17.23
C TYR A 273 -21.18 22.13 18.46
N SER A 274 -21.71 23.06 19.24
CA SER A 274 -22.60 22.76 20.38
C SER A 274 -23.82 21.90 19.97
N GLU A 275 -24.13 21.88 18.66
CA GLU A 275 -25.19 21.10 18.01
C GLU A 275 -24.88 19.60 17.85
N ASP A 276 -23.63 19.15 18.10
CA ASP A 276 -23.18 17.78 17.82
C ASP A 276 -23.35 16.80 19.02
N GLN A 277 -23.96 17.24 20.13
CA GLN A 277 -24.11 16.41 21.36
C GLN A 277 -24.77 15.05 21.09
N ASN A 278 -25.73 15.00 20.17
CA ASN A 278 -26.51 13.79 19.84
C ASN A 278 -26.12 13.17 18.50
N LYS A 279 -25.07 13.66 17.82
CA LYS A 279 -24.67 13.23 16.48
C LYS A 279 -23.29 12.58 16.51
N LEU A 280 -23.22 11.33 16.98
CA LEU A 280 -21.97 10.63 17.29
C LEU A 280 -21.04 10.53 16.07
N ASP A 281 -21.57 10.16 14.89
CA ASP A 281 -20.77 10.03 13.67
C ASP A 281 -20.08 11.35 13.29
N THR A 282 -20.79 12.45 13.49
CA THR A 282 -20.32 13.81 13.18
C THR A 282 -19.33 14.32 14.23
N LYS A 283 -19.61 14.06 15.51
CA LYS A 283 -18.79 14.45 16.67
C LYS A 283 -17.39 13.85 16.59
N TYR A 284 -17.28 12.58 16.17
CA TYR A 284 -16.02 11.84 16.17
C TYR A 284 -15.26 11.82 14.83
N ILE A 285 -15.73 12.54 13.79
CA ILE A 285 -15.03 12.64 12.49
C ILE A 285 -13.55 12.97 12.68
N LYS A 286 -13.26 14.00 13.49
CA LYS A 286 -11.88 14.48 13.68
C LYS A 286 -11.03 13.41 14.36
N TYR A 287 -11.55 12.75 15.39
CA TYR A 287 -10.84 11.70 16.10
C TYR A 287 -10.51 10.51 15.19
N ILE A 288 -11.51 9.99 14.47
CA ILE A 288 -11.32 8.91 13.48
C ILE A 288 -10.34 9.34 12.39
N SER A 289 -10.41 10.60 11.93
CA SER A 289 -9.47 11.13 10.94
C SER A 289 -8.02 11.17 11.43
N SER A 290 -7.82 11.45 12.72
CA SER A 290 -6.50 11.40 13.35
C SER A 290 -5.99 9.97 13.45
N LEU A 291 -6.85 9.01 13.83
CA LEU A 291 -6.50 7.58 13.85
C LEU A 291 -6.07 7.09 12.45
N MET A 292 -6.83 7.45 11.41
CA MET A 292 -6.48 7.12 10.02
C MET A 292 -5.12 7.69 9.60
N LYS A 293 -4.82 8.95 9.93
CA LYS A 293 -3.53 9.59 9.62
C LYS A 293 -2.38 8.97 10.42
N TYR A 294 -2.62 8.68 11.70
CA TYR A 294 -1.63 8.02 12.56
C TYR A 294 -1.31 6.61 12.06
N GLU A 295 -2.33 5.81 11.74
CA GLU A 295 -2.15 4.49 11.14
C GLU A 295 -1.39 4.56 9.81
N TYR A 296 -1.71 5.54 8.96
CA TYR A 296 -0.99 5.77 7.72
C TYR A 296 0.51 6.01 7.95
N VAL A 297 0.87 6.92 8.87
CA VAL A 297 2.28 7.20 9.20
C VAL A 297 2.97 5.98 9.82
N ARG A 298 2.30 5.31 10.77
CA ARG A 298 2.81 4.10 11.43
C ARG A 298 3.07 2.97 10.42
N ASN A 299 2.22 2.86 9.41
CA ASN A 299 2.34 1.88 8.33
C ASN A 299 3.24 2.39 7.19
N GLN A 300 4.22 3.25 7.49
CA GLN A 300 5.19 3.77 6.53
C GLN A 300 4.52 4.45 5.32
N CYS A 301 3.47 5.23 5.59
CA CYS A 301 2.70 5.97 4.58
C CYS A 301 1.97 5.06 3.57
N ILE A 302 1.56 3.86 4.00
CA ILE A 302 0.77 2.92 3.18
C ILE A 302 -0.70 2.99 3.59
N ASN A 303 -1.55 3.32 2.64
CA ASN A 303 -3.00 3.35 2.83
C ASN A 303 -3.65 2.00 2.47
N SER A 304 -3.60 1.04 3.41
CA SER A 304 -4.17 -0.30 3.22
C SER A 304 -5.67 -0.37 3.48
N ARG A 305 -6.20 0.43 4.42
CA ARG A 305 -7.56 0.28 4.99
C ARG A 305 -8.53 1.41 4.68
N VAL A 306 -8.06 2.61 4.33
CA VAL A 306 -8.96 3.75 4.09
C VAL A 306 -9.38 3.79 2.62
N ARG A 307 -10.68 3.69 2.36
CA ARG A 307 -11.25 3.75 1.01
C ARG A 307 -12.48 4.63 1.02
N CYS A 308 -12.37 5.81 0.42
CA CYS A 308 -13.39 6.84 0.53
C CYS A 308 -14.48 6.67 -0.53
N ILE A 309 -15.67 7.18 -0.25
CA ILE A 309 -16.76 7.33 -1.22
C ILE A 309 -17.06 8.81 -1.37
N VAL A 310 -17.22 9.26 -2.61
CA VAL A 310 -17.54 10.64 -2.96
C VAL A 310 -18.93 10.64 -3.60
N PRO A 311 -19.93 11.33 -3.01
CA PRO A 311 -21.20 11.55 -3.68
C PRO A 311 -20.98 12.22 -5.04
N ASP A 312 -21.73 11.83 -6.07
CA ASP A 312 -21.45 12.30 -7.45
C ASP A 312 -21.47 13.83 -7.57
N LYS A 313 -22.30 14.51 -6.77
CA LYS A 313 -22.38 15.98 -6.67
C LYS A 313 -21.13 16.64 -6.08
N GLU A 314 -20.36 15.91 -5.26
CA GLU A 314 -19.19 16.43 -4.53
C GLU A 314 -17.85 16.17 -5.24
N VAL A 315 -17.86 15.47 -6.38
CA VAL A 315 -16.63 15.09 -7.11
C VAL A 315 -15.75 16.31 -7.41
N ASN A 316 -16.36 17.41 -7.87
CA ASN A 316 -15.62 18.64 -8.18
C ASN A 316 -15.00 19.29 -6.93
N THR A 317 -15.68 19.21 -5.78
CA THR A 317 -15.20 19.71 -4.49
C THR A 317 -13.97 18.92 -4.06
N VAL A 318 -14.08 17.59 -4.10
CA VAL A 318 -13.04 16.65 -3.63
C VAL A 318 -11.81 16.69 -4.52
N VAL A 319 -11.97 16.76 -5.84
CA VAL A 319 -10.84 16.85 -6.79
C VAL A 319 -10.04 18.14 -6.62
N LYS A 320 -10.70 19.25 -6.30
CA LYS A 320 -10.04 20.55 -6.07
C LYS A 320 -9.44 20.67 -4.66
N ALA A 321 -9.84 19.82 -3.73
CA ALA A 321 -9.33 19.85 -2.37
C ALA A 321 -7.91 19.29 -2.30
N ASN A 322 -7.04 19.95 -1.53
CA ASN A 322 -5.71 19.41 -1.21
C ASN A 322 -5.84 18.32 -0.14
N LEU A 323 -6.15 17.10 -0.56
CA LEU A 323 -6.41 15.98 0.34
C LEU A 323 -5.12 15.35 0.85
N HIS A 324 -5.10 15.02 2.14
CA HIS A 324 -4.08 14.13 2.70
C HIS A 324 -4.07 12.77 1.95
N PRO A 325 -2.91 12.13 1.72
CA PRO A 325 -2.82 10.87 0.97
C PRO A 325 -3.78 9.77 1.41
N THR A 326 -4.12 9.72 2.71
CA THR A 326 -5.10 8.80 3.29
C THR A 326 -6.51 8.92 2.67
N PHE A 327 -6.88 10.08 2.16
CA PHE A 327 -8.22 10.35 1.57
C PHE A 327 -8.21 10.36 0.03
N GLN A 328 -7.05 10.20 -0.60
CA GLN A 328 -6.92 10.26 -2.06
C GLN A 328 -7.43 8.98 -2.75
N ALA A 329 -7.54 7.87 -2.00
CA ALA A 329 -8.14 6.63 -2.46
C ALA A 329 -9.66 6.70 -2.36
N TRP A 330 -10.34 7.18 -3.40
CA TRP A 330 -11.79 7.38 -3.39
C TRP A 330 -12.52 6.82 -4.62
N PHE A 331 -13.78 6.46 -4.43
CA PHE A 331 -14.69 5.98 -5.47
C PHE A 331 -15.92 6.88 -5.55
N ARG A 332 -16.52 6.98 -6.73
CA ARG A 332 -17.81 7.65 -6.89
C ARG A 332 -18.93 6.82 -6.28
N GLU A 333 -19.95 7.49 -5.75
CA GLU A 333 -21.19 6.86 -5.28
C GLU A 333 -21.86 6.02 -6.37
N SER A 334 -21.89 6.51 -7.61
CA SER A 334 -22.35 5.76 -8.79
C SER A 334 -21.56 4.48 -9.08
N GLY A 335 -20.32 4.36 -8.60
CA GLY A 335 -19.43 3.22 -8.80
C GLY A 335 -19.46 2.18 -7.68
N ILE A 336 -20.47 2.21 -6.80
CA ILE A 336 -20.48 1.42 -5.57
C ILE A 336 -20.43 -0.10 -5.80
N ASP A 337 -21.02 -0.61 -6.86
CA ASP A 337 -21.01 -2.05 -7.16
C ASP A 337 -19.59 -2.54 -7.49
N THR A 338 -18.84 -1.77 -8.29
CA THR A 338 -17.44 -2.05 -8.58
C THR A 338 -16.61 -1.97 -7.30
N PHE A 339 -16.87 -0.98 -6.46
CA PHE A 339 -16.17 -0.82 -5.18
C PHE A 339 -16.39 -2.02 -4.24
N ILE A 340 -17.62 -2.54 -4.17
CA ILE A 340 -17.95 -3.73 -3.37
C ILE A 340 -17.16 -4.96 -3.82
N ASN A 341 -17.03 -5.17 -5.13
CA ASN A 341 -16.25 -6.29 -5.66
C ASN A 341 -14.77 -6.17 -5.26
N ILE A 342 -14.21 -4.96 -5.25
CA ILE A 342 -12.83 -4.71 -4.79
C ILE A 342 -12.68 -5.04 -3.30
N LEU A 343 -13.66 -4.67 -2.46
CA LEU A 343 -13.64 -4.96 -1.03
C LEU A 343 -13.68 -6.47 -0.76
N LEU A 344 -14.50 -7.21 -1.51
CA LEU A 344 -14.68 -8.65 -1.32
C LEU A 344 -13.56 -9.49 -1.93
N GLN A 345 -12.96 -9.06 -3.05
CA GLN A 345 -11.80 -9.73 -3.67
C GLN A 345 -10.55 -9.74 -2.76
N ARG A 346 -10.41 -8.77 -1.85
CA ARG A 346 -9.30 -8.76 -0.90
C ARG A 346 -9.46 -9.77 0.25
N TYR A 347 -10.63 -10.38 0.39
CA TYR A 347 -10.99 -11.29 1.48
C TYR A 347 -11.60 -12.62 1.01
N SER A 348 -11.60 -12.85 -0.30
CA SER A 348 -11.79 -14.17 -0.93
C SER A 348 -10.42 -14.77 -1.19
#